data_AF-A0A4Q3R8J6-F1
#
_entry.id   AF-A0A4Q3R8J6-F1
#
_cell.length_a   1.000
_cell.length_b   1.000
_cell.length_c   1.000
_cell.angle_alpha   90.00
_cell.angle_beta   90.00
_cell.angle_gamma   90.00
#
_symmetry.space_group_name_H-M   'P 1'
#
loop_
_entity.id
_entity.type
_entity.pdbx_description
1 polymer ?
#
loop_
_entity_poly.entity_id
_entity_poly.type
_entity_poly.pdbx_seq_one_letter_code
_entity_poly.pdbx_strand_id
1 'polypeptide(L)'
;MDGSAKTVQFNETYHSLSIQDNITVILTEGKSDKIFIEGNAKAVDARVSDGHLTLSAGSRFTEDVKVYVPADFVSKVYMNAAGSLNSAATLSNSKIKIYLAAEARINVRSTGNVAVETIDEIQFVKGR
;
A
#
# COMPACT_ATOMS: atom_id res chain seq x y z
N MET A 1 -24.57 7.83 2.23
CA MET A 1 -23.14 7.46 2.17
C MET A 1 -23.06 6.04 2.68
N ASP A 2 -23.01 5.07 1.76
CA ASP A 2 -22.88 3.66 2.13
C ASP A 2 -21.38 3.35 2.11
N GLY A 3 -20.74 3.37 3.28
CA GLY A 3 -19.32 3.06 3.44
C GLY A 3 -19.12 1.56 3.26
N SER A 4 -18.99 1.10 2.01
CA SER A 4 -18.84 -0.32 1.71
C SER A 4 -17.43 -0.79 2.03
N ALA A 5 -17.26 -1.70 2.98
CA ALA A 5 -16.02 -2.42 3.15
C ALA A 5 -15.89 -3.57 2.14
N LYS A 6 -14.67 -3.92 1.72
CA LYS A 6 -14.42 -5.14 0.94
C LYS A 6 -13.10 -5.79 1.32
N THR A 7 -13.07 -7.11 1.24
CA THR A 7 -11.83 -7.89 1.32
C THR A 7 -11.46 -8.33 -0.10
N VAL A 8 -10.20 -8.13 -0.48
CA VAL A 8 -9.66 -8.62 -1.76
C VAL A 8 -8.65 -9.72 -1.45
N GLN A 9 -8.85 -10.89 -2.04
CA GLN A 9 -7.93 -12.02 -1.94
C GLN A 9 -7.15 -12.16 -3.24
N PHE A 10 -5.85 -12.45 -3.12
CA PHE A 10 -4.95 -12.68 -4.24
C PHE A 10 -4.51 -14.13 -4.28
N ASN A 11 -4.20 -14.63 -5.47
CA ASN A 11 -3.68 -15.99 -5.66
C ASN A 11 -2.14 -16.05 -5.62
N GLU A 12 -1.49 -14.89 -5.46
CA GLU A 12 -0.05 -14.71 -5.51
C GLU A 12 0.42 -13.90 -4.29
N THR A 13 1.62 -14.23 -3.80
CA THR A 13 2.27 -13.45 -2.74
C THR A 13 2.90 -12.19 -3.35
N TYR A 14 2.80 -11.08 -2.65
CA TYR A 14 3.49 -9.84 -3.01
C TYR A 14 4.56 -9.48 -1.98
N HIS A 15 5.67 -8.95 -2.47
CA HIS A 15 6.79 -8.48 -1.65
C HIS A 15 7.05 -6.98 -1.80
N SER A 16 6.28 -6.33 -2.68
CA SER A 16 6.28 -4.88 -2.79
C SER A 16 4.88 -4.34 -3.02
N LEU A 17 4.69 -3.11 -2.58
CA LEU A 17 3.44 -2.37 -2.63
C LEU A 17 3.65 -1.07 -3.41
N SER A 18 2.76 -0.79 -4.36
CA SER A 18 2.71 0.44 -5.12
C SER A 18 1.38 1.16 -4.90
N ILE A 19 1.46 2.42 -4.49
CA ILE A 19 0.31 3.27 -4.18
C ILE A 19 0.29 4.40 -5.19
N GLN A 20 -0.68 4.34 -6.10
CA GLN A 20 -0.74 5.19 -7.30
C GLN A 20 -1.53 6.49 -7.09
N ASP A 21 -2.44 6.50 -6.13
CA ASP A 21 -3.34 7.63 -5.85
C ASP A 21 -3.29 8.01 -4.36
N ASN A 22 -4.03 9.06 -3.99
CA ASN A 22 -4.05 9.67 -2.65
C ASN A 22 -4.73 8.80 -1.57
N ILE A 23 -4.37 7.53 -1.46
CA ILE A 23 -4.98 6.55 -0.57
C ILE A 23 -4.32 6.57 0.81
N THR A 24 -5.10 6.32 1.87
CA THR A 24 -4.54 5.97 3.18
C THR A 24 -4.29 4.47 3.25
N VAL A 25 -3.02 4.08 3.37
CA VAL A 25 -2.62 2.69 3.57
C VAL A 25 -2.19 2.48 5.02
N ILE A 26 -2.64 1.38 5.60
CA ILE A 26 -2.31 0.93 6.94
C ILE A 26 -1.68 -0.45 6.84
N LEU A 27 -0.37 -0.53 7.09
CA LEU A 27 0.37 -1.78 7.19
C LEU A 27 0.01 -2.48 8.49
N THR A 28 -0.37 -3.76 8.39
CA THR A 28 -0.71 -4.62 9.54
C THR A 28 0.30 -5.75 9.67
N GLU A 29 0.44 -6.29 10.88
CA GLU A 29 1.24 -7.50 11.09
C GLU A 29 0.57 -8.73 10.46
N GLY A 30 1.39 -9.73 10.15
CA GLY A 30 0.97 -11.06 9.74
C GLY A 30 1.15 -11.35 8.26
N LYS A 31 0.98 -12.64 7.96
CA LYS A 31 1.04 -13.21 6.60
C LYS A 31 -0.39 -13.46 6.13
N SER A 32 -0.80 -12.75 5.09
CA SER A 32 -2.11 -12.95 4.48
C SER A 32 -2.04 -12.57 3.00
N ASP A 33 -2.74 -13.33 2.18
CA ASP A 33 -3.01 -13.09 0.76
C ASP A 33 -4.22 -12.16 0.56
N LYS A 34 -4.78 -11.65 1.66
CA LYS A 34 -5.94 -10.75 1.68
C LYS A 34 -5.55 -9.37 2.15
N ILE A 35 -6.15 -8.37 1.52
CA ILE A 35 -6.20 -7.00 2.01
C ILE A 35 -7.64 -6.61 2.34
N PHE A 36 -7.79 -5.68 3.27
CA PHE A 36 -9.10 -5.14 3.64
C PHE A 36 -9.18 -3.67 3.24
N ILE A 37 -10.32 -3.25 2.69
CA ILE A 37 -10.53 -1.89 2.22
C ILE A 37 -11.80 -1.37 2.90
N GLU A 38 -11.68 -0.23 3.56
CA GLU A 38 -12.75 0.46 4.29
C GLU A 38 -13.09 1.78 3.58
N GLY A 39 -14.35 2.21 3.64
CA GLY A 39 -14.84 3.44 3.03
C GLY A 39 -15.41 3.23 1.63
N ASN A 40 -14.97 4.00 0.64
CA ASN A 40 -15.43 3.84 -0.75
C ASN A 40 -14.67 2.70 -1.47
N ALA A 41 -14.81 1.47 -0.99
CA ALA A 41 -14.02 0.34 -1.49
C ALA A 41 -14.24 0.02 -2.97
N LYS A 42 -15.40 0.37 -3.55
CA LYS A 42 -15.68 0.19 -4.99
C LYS A 42 -14.78 1.05 -5.87
N ALA A 43 -14.28 2.18 -5.36
CA ALA A 43 -13.36 3.05 -6.09
C ALA A 43 -11.92 2.52 -6.12
N VAL A 44 -11.57 1.57 -5.25
CA VAL A 44 -10.21 1.03 -5.17
C VAL A 44 -10.05 -0.19 -6.06
N ASP A 45 -9.10 -0.12 -6.97
CA ASP A 45 -8.59 -1.24 -7.74
C ASP A 45 -7.29 -1.75 -7.10
N ALA A 46 -7.21 -3.06 -6.91
CA ALA A 46 -6.09 -3.72 -6.27
C ALA A 46 -5.70 -4.94 -7.10
N ARG A 47 -4.46 -5.00 -7.57
CA ARG A 47 -3.95 -6.07 -8.43
C ARG A 47 -2.57 -6.50 -7.99
N VAL A 48 -2.33 -7.81 -7.99
CA VAL A 48 -0.99 -8.39 -7.85
C VAL A 48 -0.54 -8.87 -9.23
N SER A 49 0.69 -8.54 -9.59
CA SER A 49 1.38 -9.05 -10.79
C SER A 49 2.87 -9.09 -10.49
N ASP A 50 3.52 -10.22 -10.78
CA ASP A 50 4.97 -10.44 -10.56
C ASP A 50 5.44 -10.09 -9.13
N GLY A 51 4.59 -10.36 -8.12
CA GLY A 51 4.88 -10.05 -6.72
C GLY A 51 4.83 -8.55 -6.35
N HIS A 52 4.24 -7.73 -7.22
CA HIS A 52 3.94 -6.31 -7.01
C HIS A 52 2.43 -6.12 -6.78
N LEU A 53 2.04 -5.74 -5.55
CA LEU A 53 0.69 -5.28 -5.27
C LEU A 53 0.56 -3.80 -5.68
N THR A 54 -0.34 -3.51 -6.60
CA THR A 54 -0.67 -2.13 -7.01
C THR A 54 -2.04 -1.74 -6.46
N LEU A 55 -2.12 -0.59 -5.81
CA LEU A 55 -3.34 0.04 -5.32
C LEU A 55 -3.57 1.36 -6.07
N SER A 56 -4.75 1.52 -6.65
CA SER A 56 -5.20 2.75 -7.30
C SER A 56 -6.65 3.04 -6.95
N ALA A 57 -6.99 4.30 -6.76
CA ALA A 57 -8.33 4.78 -6.46
C ALA A 57 -8.46 6.13 -7.14
N GLY A 58 -9.12 6.18 -8.30
CA GLY A 58 -9.13 7.37 -9.17
C GLY A 58 -9.37 8.68 -8.41
N SER A 59 -8.76 9.77 -8.89
CA SER A 59 -8.48 11.04 -8.19
C SER A 59 -9.60 11.76 -7.44
N ARG A 60 -10.86 11.33 -7.52
CA ARG A 60 -12.03 12.00 -6.92
C ARG A 60 -12.53 11.42 -5.59
N PHE A 61 -12.02 10.28 -5.11
CA PHE A 61 -12.69 9.50 -4.07
C PHE A 61 -11.84 9.10 -2.86
N THR A 62 -10.73 9.80 -2.60
CA THR A 62 -9.64 9.22 -1.82
C THR A 62 -9.61 9.59 -0.33
N GLU A 63 -10.32 10.63 0.11
CA GLU A 63 -10.25 11.11 1.51
C GLU A 63 -10.88 10.14 2.53
N ASP A 64 -11.79 9.26 2.10
CA ASP A 64 -12.50 8.30 2.97
C ASP A 64 -12.01 6.85 2.83
N VAL A 65 -10.97 6.59 2.03
CA VAL A 65 -10.51 5.22 1.74
C VAL A 65 -9.32 4.83 2.59
N LYS A 66 -9.46 3.74 3.34
CA LYS A 66 -8.36 3.09 4.06
C LYS A 66 -8.12 1.69 3.54
N VAL A 67 -6.88 1.35 3.21
CA VAL A 67 -6.48 0.02 2.77
C VAL A 67 -5.53 -0.60 3.80
N TYR A 68 -5.95 -1.71 4.38
CA TYR A 68 -5.18 -2.46 5.36
C TYR A 68 -4.43 -3.59 4.66
N VAL A 69 -3.10 -3.56 4.74
CA VAL A 69 -2.19 -4.45 3.99
C VAL A 69 -1.30 -5.22 4.96
N PRO A 70 -1.38 -6.57 5.00
CA PRO A 70 -0.41 -7.41 5.70
C PRO A 70 1.01 -7.17 5.17
N ALA A 71 1.95 -6.88 6.08
CA ALA A 71 3.25 -6.33 5.73
C ALA A 71 4.44 -7.28 5.97
N ASP A 72 4.24 -8.50 6.50
CA ASP A 72 5.35 -9.41 6.84
C ASP A 72 6.27 -9.74 5.65
N PHE A 73 5.72 -9.79 4.43
CA PHE A 73 6.49 -10.02 3.20
C PHE A 73 6.85 -8.73 2.45
N VAL A 74 6.31 -7.58 2.86
CA VAL A 74 6.53 -6.31 2.17
C VAL A 74 7.89 -5.76 2.54
N SER A 75 8.78 -5.71 1.56
CA SER A 75 10.14 -5.15 1.71
C SER A 75 10.29 -3.79 1.04
N LYS A 76 9.40 -3.46 0.09
CA LYS A 76 9.42 -2.21 -0.68
C LYS A 76 8.03 -1.60 -0.77
N VAL A 77 7.92 -0.30 -0.53
CA VAL A 77 6.71 0.48 -0.76
C VAL A 77 7.04 1.66 -1.68
N TYR A 78 6.18 1.90 -2.65
CA TYR A 78 6.33 2.95 -3.65
C TYR A 78 5.13 3.88 -3.57
N MET A 79 5.38 5.13 -3.17
CA MET A 79 4.37 6.17 -3.00
C MET A 79 4.45 7.13 -4.19
N ASN A 80 3.52 6.99 -5.14
CA ASN A 80 3.47 7.81 -6.36
C ASN A 80 2.57 9.05 -6.24
N ALA A 81 1.85 9.16 -5.13
CA ALA A 81 0.87 10.22 -4.90
C ALA A 81 0.91 10.69 -3.44
N ALA A 82 0.19 11.76 -3.15
CA ALA A 82 0.21 12.46 -1.87
C ALA A 82 -0.59 11.78 -0.74
N GLY A 83 -0.68 10.45 -0.80
CA GLY A 83 -1.39 9.63 0.18
C GLY A 83 -0.68 9.54 1.54
N SER A 84 -1.16 8.63 2.37
CA SER A 84 -0.51 8.33 3.64
C SER A 84 -0.20 6.84 3.80
N LEU A 85 0.94 6.55 4.40
CA LEU A 85 1.39 5.20 4.72
C LEU A 85 1.65 5.12 6.21
N ASN A 86 0.85 4.33 6.90
CA ASN A 86 0.89 4.18 8.34
C ASN A 86 1.10 2.70 8.70
N SER A 87 1.60 2.42 9.90
CA SER A 87 1.57 1.08 10.48
C SER A 87 0.58 1.02 11.63
N ALA A 88 -0.30 0.01 11.67
CA ALA A 88 -1.27 -0.19 12.75
C ALA A 88 -0.58 -0.45 14.11
N ALA A 89 0.55 -1.16 14.07
CA ALA A 89 1.39 -1.50 15.22
C ALA A 89 2.88 -1.41 14.82
N THR A 90 3.78 -1.75 15.73
CA THR A 90 5.18 -1.97 15.36
C THR A 90 5.27 -3.27 14.55
N LEU A 91 5.67 -3.17 13.28
CA LEU A 91 5.75 -4.31 12.37
C LEU A 91 6.97 -5.19 12.67
N SER A 92 6.80 -6.51 12.57
CA SER A 92 7.86 -7.52 12.78
C SER A 92 8.67 -7.88 11.52
N ASN A 93 8.65 -7.01 10.50
CA ASN A 93 9.41 -7.18 9.26
C ASN A 93 10.91 -6.83 9.46
N SER A 94 11.79 -7.48 8.70
CA SER A 94 13.25 -7.26 8.82
C SER A 94 13.70 -5.92 8.22
N LYS A 95 13.05 -5.47 7.14
CA LYS A 95 13.32 -4.21 6.45
C LYS A 95 12.11 -3.76 5.65
N ILE A 96 11.81 -2.46 5.66
CA ILE A 96 10.90 -1.81 4.72
C ILE A 96 11.64 -0.62 4.11
N LYS A 97 11.69 -0.58 2.78
CA LYS A 97 12.22 0.56 2.02
C LYS A 97 11.07 1.28 1.33
N ILE A 98 10.91 2.56 1.62
CA ILE A 98 9.84 3.40 1.10
C ILE A 98 10.44 4.37 0.09
N TYR A 99 9.91 4.35 -1.12
CA TYR A 99 10.28 5.26 -2.19
C TYR A 99 9.19 6.29 -2.40
N LEU A 100 9.55 7.57 -2.41
CA LEU A 100 8.65 8.70 -2.57
C LEU A 100 8.88 9.38 -3.92
N ALA A 101 7.86 9.41 -4.78
CA ALA A 101 7.83 10.25 -5.99
C ALA A 101 6.93 11.49 -5.84
N ALA A 102 6.19 11.59 -4.73
CA ALA A 102 5.35 12.73 -4.39
C ALA A 102 5.41 13.01 -2.87
N GLU A 103 4.95 14.19 -2.45
CA GLU A 103 4.84 14.53 -1.03
C GLU A 103 3.81 13.66 -0.32
N ALA A 104 4.27 12.68 0.46
CA ALA A 104 3.39 11.76 1.19
C ALA A 104 3.65 11.78 2.69
N ARG A 105 2.63 11.39 3.47
CA ARG A 105 2.77 11.26 4.93
C ARG A 105 3.14 9.84 5.30
N ILE A 106 4.28 9.66 5.98
CA ILE A 106 4.75 8.34 6.41
C ILE A 106 4.81 8.28 7.94
N ASN A 107 4.14 7.28 8.52
CA ASN A 107 4.24 6.93 9.93
C ASN A 107 4.31 5.40 10.07
N VAL A 108 5.48 4.84 9.80
CA VAL A 108 5.72 3.38 9.83
C VAL A 108 6.68 3.06 10.96
N ARG A 109 6.26 2.16 11.86
CA ARG A 109 7.06 1.61 12.94
C ARG A 109 7.38 0.15 12.63
N SER A 110 8.64 -0.23 12.81
CA SER A 110 9.13 -1.59 12.57
C SER A 110 10.19 -1.93 13.60
N THR A 111 10.33 -3.22 13.93
CA THR A 111 11.49 -3.74 14.68
C THR A 111 12.73 -3.86 13.80
N GLY A 112 12.56 -3.86 12.47
CA GLY A 112 13.64 -3.81 11.49
C GLY A 112 13.93 -2.39 10.98
N ASN A 113 14.71 -2.32 9.90
CA ASN A 113 15.11 -1.05 9.32
C ASN A 113 14.01 -0.45 8.44
N VAL A 114 13.59 0.78 8.74
CA VAL A 114 12.75 1.60 7.85
C VAL A 114 13.63 2.63 7.17
N ALA A 115 13.73 2.56 5.84
CA ALA A 115 14.45 3.54 5.03
C ALA A 115 13.48 4.29 4.13
N VAL A 116 13.66 5.60 3.98
CA VAL A 116 12.86 6.45 3.09
C VAL A 116 13.80 7.13 2.09
N GLU A 117 13.49 7.02 0.81
CA GLU A 117 14.25 7.62 -0.29
C GLU A 117 13.30 8.35 -1.25
N THR A 118 13.70 9.54 -1.70
CA THR A 118 12.99 10.29 -2.74
C THR A 118 13.55 9.90 -4.11
N ILE A 119 12.69 9.75 -5.10
CA ILE A 119 13.06 9.43 -6.49
C ILE A 119 12.20 10.23 -7.48
N ASP A 120 12.78 10.58 -8.63
CA ASP A 120 12.15 11.49 -9.59
C ASP A 120 10.94 10.87 -10.31
N GLU A 121 11.00 9.57 -10.62
CA GLU A 121 9.88 8.85 -11.23
C GLU A 121 9.96 7.35 -10.91
N ILE A 122 8.83 6.76 -10.51
CA ILE A 122 8.71 5.30 -10.37
C ILE A 122 8.07 4.74 -11.62
N GLN A 123 8.90 4.22 -12.53
CA GLN A 123 8.41 3.47 -13.67
C GLN A 123 8.25 2.00 -13.31
N PHE A 124 7.01 1.57 -13.08
CA PHE A 124 6.68 0.15 -13.15
C PHE A 124 6.39 -0.19 -14.61
N VAL A 125 7.23 -1.03 -15.21
CA VAL A 125 6.90 -1.64 -16.49
C VAL A 125 5.70 -2.54 -16.24
N LYS A 126 4.51 -2.12 -16.69
CA LYS A 126 3.35 -3.02 -16.75
C LYS A 126 3.74 -4.18 -17.65
N GLY A 127 3.88 -5.37 -17.06
CA GLY A 127 3.90 -6.63 -17.82
C GLY A 127 2.68 -6.65 -18.75
N ARG A 128 2.94 -6.96 -20.02
CA ARG A 128 1.94 -7.04 -21.09
C ARG A 128 0.93 -8.14 -20.82
#